data_AF-A0A5J5CTT7-F1
#
_entry.id   AF-A0A5J5CTT7-F1
#
_cell.length_a   1.000
_cell.length_b   1.000
_cell.length_c   1.000
_cell.angle_alpha   90.00
_cell.angle_beta   90.00
_cell.angle_gamma   90.00
#
_symmetry.space_group_name_H-M   'P 1'
#
loop_
_entity.id
_entity.type
_entity.pdbx_description
1 polymer ?
#
loop_
_entity_poly.entity_id
_entity_poly.type
_entity_poly.pdbx_seq_one_letter_code
_entity_poly.pdbx_strand_id
1 'polypeptide(L)'
;MALASGHWVEKDMRGEAPSPRYGHAIAVAGNIVFLFGGASSINQEENIILYFNDFYMLTVTPEDVTWEEIPQSGEVPSAREGHTL
;
A
#
# COMPACT_ATOMS: atom_id res chain seq x y z
N MET A 1 -7.77 18.82 10.72
CA MET A 1 -8.51 18.08 11.76
C MET A 1 -9.58 17.25 11.06
N ALA A 2 -9.27 16.02 10.64
CA ALA A 2 -10.33 15.09 10.27
C ALA A 2 -10.96 14.59 11.57
N LEU A 3 -12.01 15.29 12.01
CA LEU A 3 -12.87 14.84 13.10
C LEU A 3 -13.59 13.56 12.65
N ALA A 4 -13.83 12.65 13.59
CA ALA A 4 -14.45 11.34 13.44
C ALA A 4 -15.88 11.40 12.86
N SER A 5 -16.00 11.77 11.59
CA SER A 5 -17.28 11.85 10.89
C SER A 5 -17.74 10.47 10.40
N GLY A 6 -16.81 9.51 10.25
CA GLY A 6 -17.08 8.22 9.61
C GLY A 6 -17.48 8.35 8.13
N HIS A 7 -17.30 9.52 7.53
CA HIS A 7 -17.62 9.74 6.12
C HIS A 7 -16.45 9.34 5.25
N TRP A 8 -16.72 8.45 4.30
CA TRP A 8 -15.78 8.12 3.25
C TRP A 8 -15.71 9.26 2.25
N VAL A 9 -14.48 9.61 1.87
CA VAL A 9 -14.20 10.64 0.87
C VAL A 9 -13.21 10.04 -0.11
N GLU A 10 -13.55 10.10 -1.40
CA GLU A 10 -12.61 9.80 -2.47
C GLU A 10 -11.63 10.96 -2.60
N LYS A 11 -10.33 10.64 -2.71
CA LYS A 11 -9.26 11.62 -2.85
C LYS A 11 -8.51 11.36 -4.14
N ASP A 12 -8.27 12.41 -4.90
CA ASP A 12 -7.33 12.36 -6.02
C ASP A 12 -5.94 12.04 -5.48
N MET A 13 -5.32 11.01 -6.03
CA MET A 13 -3.97 10.57 -5.66
C MET A 13 -3.02 10.83 -6.83
N ARG A 14 -1.78 11.21 -6.50
CA ARG A 14 -0.70 11.44 -7.46
C ARG A 14 0.42 10.41 -7.27
N GLY A 15 1.36 10.39 -8.21
CA GLY A 15 2.55 9.55 -8.14
C GLY A 15 2.30 8.12 -8.64
N GLU A 16 3.19 7.20 -8.24
CA GLU A 16 3.19 5.82 -8.71
C GLU A 16 2.52 4.92 -7.69
N ALA A 17 1.20 4.74 -7.85
CA ALA A 17 0.41 3.90 -6.97
C ALA A 17 0.77 2.41 -7.14
N PRO A 18 0.74 1.62 -6.05
CA PRO A 18 0.92 0.19 -6.13
C PRO A 18 -0.20 -0.47 -6.95
N SER A 19 0.12 -1.61 -7.57
CA SER A 19 -0.89 -2.45 -8.22
C SER A 19 -2.01 -2.90 -7.26
N PRO A 20 -3.23 -3.18 -7.75
CA PRO A 20 -4.33 -3.67 -6.91
C PRO A 20 -3.95 -4.91 -6.10
N ARG A 21 -4.17 -4.86 -4.78
CA ARG A 21 -3.71 -5.88 -3.84
C ARG A 21 -4.55 -5.98 -2.56
N TYR A 22 -4.50 -7.14 -1.90
CA TYR A 22 -5.07 -7.40 -0.58
C TYR A 22 -4.00 -8.00 0.36
N GLY A 23 -4.30 -8.10 1.66
CA GLY A 23 -3.42 -8.75 2.63
C GLY A 23 -2.04 -8.09 2.84
N HIS A 24 -1.84 -6.85 2.36
CA HIS A 24 -0.63 -6.07 2.59
C HIS A 24 -0.59 -5.55 4.04
N ALA A 25 0.62 -5.29 4.54
CA ALA A 25 0.77 -4.67 5.85
C ALA A 25 0.98 -3.15 5.71
N ILE A 26 0.46 -2.40 6.69
CA ILE A 26 0.57 -0.95 6.75
C ILE A 26 1.13 -0.51 8.10
N ALA A 27 2.03 0.48 8.08
CA ALA A 27 2.46 1.22 9.26
C ALA A 27 2.34 2.74 9.01
N VAL A 28 2.09 3.53 10.06
CA VAL A 28 1.93 4.98 9.94
C VAL A 28 2.94 5.71 10.82
N ALA A 29 3.66 6.66 10.26
CA ALA A 29 4.56 7.56 10.99
C ALA A 29 4.30 9.01 10.56
N GLY A 30 3.70 9.80 11.46
CA GLY A 30 3.33 11.18 11.16
C GLY A 30 2.30 11.25 10.02
N ASN A 31 2.67 11.89 8.92
CA ASN A 31 1.83 12.04 7.74
C ASN A 31 2.19 11.04 6.61
N ILE A 32 3.00 10.04 6.91
CA ILE A 32 3.45 9.03 5.95
C ILE A 32 2.86 7.68 6.34
N VAL A 33 2.29 7.00 5.35
CA VAL A 33 1.81 5.63 5.44
C VAL A 33 2.76 4.74 4.65
N PHE A 34 3.31 3.71 5.27
CA PHE A 34 4.15 2.71 4.63
C PHE A 34 3.33 1.47 4.30
N LEU A 35 3.54 0.91 3.12
CA LEU A 35 2.88 -0.31 2.64
C LEU A 35 3.93 -1.31 2.19
N PHE A 36 3.84 -2.56 2.67
CA PHE A 36 4.70 -3.65 2.21
C PHE A 36 3.88 -4.87 1.76
N GLY A 37 4.27 -5.43 0.62
CA GLY A 37 3.79 -6.71 0.10
C GLY A 37 2.30 -6.76 -0.21
N GLY A 38 1.67 -7.88 0.14
CA GLY A 38 0.29 -8.24 -0.21
C GLY A 38 0.22 -9.22 -1.37
N ALA A 39 -1.00 -9.44 -1.87
CA ALA A 39 -1.26 -10.34 -3.00
C ALA A 39 -2.33 -9.79 -3.95
N SER A 40 -2.33 -10.26 -5.20
CA SER A 40 -3.35 -9.97 -6.20
C SER A 40 -3.78 -11.24 -6.92
N SER A 41 -5.06 -11.35 -7.24
CA SER A 41 -5.60 -12.41 -8.08
C SER A 41 -5.58 -11.96 -9.53
N ILE A 42 -4.64 -12.49 -10.33
CA ILE A 42 -4.48 -12.08 -11.73
C ILE A 42 -5.53 -12.74 -12.66
N ASN A 43 -5.96 -13.95 -12.32
CA ASN A 43 -6.98 -14.70 -13.06
C ASN A 43 -7.81 -15.53 -12.08
N GLN A 44 -9.10 -15.20 -11.96
CA GLN A 44 -10.01 -15.91 -11.06
C GLN A 44 -10.34 -17.33 -11.53
N GLU A 45 -10.27 -17.60 -12.84
CA GLU A 45 -10.57 -18.93 -13.39
C GLU A 45 -9.42 -19.91 -13.13
N GLU A 46 -8.19 -19.41 -13.12
CA GLU A 46 -6.98 -20.23 -12.94
C GLU A 46 -6.46 -20.23 -11.49
N ASN A 47 -7.10 -19.49 -10.57
CA ASN A 47 -6.69 -19.32 -9.17
C ASN A 47 -5.20 -18.93 -9.01
N ILE A 48 -4.68 -18.09 -9.91
CA ILE A 48 -3.29 -17.65 -9.83
C ILE A 48 -3.19 -16.43 -8.91
N ILE A 49 -2.44 -16.59 -7.82
CA ILE A 49 -2.15 -15.53 -6.85
C ILE A 49 -0.72 -15.02 -7.08
N LEU A 50 -0.59 -13.72 -7.31
CA LEU A 50 0.68 -13.01 -7.34
C LEU A 50 0.93 -12.39 -5.98
N TYR A 51 2.03 -12.77 -5.31
CA TYR A 51 2.47 -12.14 -4.06
C TYR A 51 3.48 -11.04 -4.35
N PHE A 52 3.43 -9.96 -3.58
CA PHE A 52 4.34 -8.82 -3.70
C PHE A 52 5.32 -8.73 -2.53
N ASN A 53 6.50 -8.16 -2.80
CA ASN A 53 7.53 -7.80 -1.82
C ASN A 53 8.06 -6.37 -2.02
N ASP A 54 7.34 -5.58 -2.80
CA ASP A 54 7.59 -4.17 -3.04
C ASP A 54 7.25 -3.34 -1.79
N PHE A 55 7.82 -2.14 -1.73
CA PHE A 55 7.68 -1.24 -0.60
C PHE A 55 7.30 0.15 -1.07
N TYR A 56 6.21 0.69 -0.53
CA TYR A 56 5.67 1.98 -0.92
C TYR A 56 5.52 2.90 0.28
N MET A 57 5.56 4.20 0.02
CA MET A 57 4.99 5.19 0.92
C MET A 57 3.88 5.99 0.26
N LEU A 58 2.93 6.41 1.08
CA LEU A 58 1.91 7.38 0.77
C LEU A 58 2.06 8.58 1.71
N THR A 59 2.39 9.73 1.14
CA THR A 59 2.41 11.00 1.89
C THR A 59 1.01 11.60 1.85
N VAL A 60 0.44 11.87 3.03
CA VAL A 60 -0.93 12.39 3.18
C VAL A 60 -0.88 13.79 3.78
N THR A 61 -1.22 14.81 3.00
CA THR A 61 -1.43 16.17 3.47
C THR A 61 -2.91 16.57 3.31
N PRO A 62 -3.37 17.68 3.92
CA PRO A 62 -4.73 18.15 3.70
C PRO A 62 -5.03 18.46 2.23
N GLU A 63 -4.03 18.92 1.48
CA GLU A 63 -4.14 19.35 0.10
C GLU A 63 -3.91 18.23 -0.91
N ASP A 64 -2.95 17.34 -0.65
CA ASP A 64 -2.46 16.35 -1.62
C ASP A 64 -2.21 14.97 -0.97
N VAL A 65 -2.33 13.93 -1.80
CA VAL A 65 -2.02 12.54 -1.44
C VAL A 65 -1.15 11.95 -2.54
N THR A 66 0.07 11.53 -2.22
CA THR A 66 1.08 11.13 -3.22
C THR A 66 1.73 9.80 -2.88
N TRP A 67 1.74 8.89 -3.85
CA TRP A 67 2.43 7.60 -3.78
C TRP A 67 3.84 7.65 -4.36
N GLU A 68 4.75 6.93 -3.71
CA GLU A 68 6.12 6.72 -4.17
C GLU A 68 6.55 5.28 -3.86
N GLU A 69 7.16 4.60 -4.84
CA GLU A 69 7.85 3.33 -4.60
C GLU A 69 9.20 3.61 -3.93
N ILE A 70 9.49 2.87 -2.87
CA ILE A 70 10.73 2.98 -2.11
C ILE A 70 11.71 1.93 -2.64
N PRO A 71 12.87 2.33 -3.20
CA PRO A 71 13.91 1.38 -3.58
C PRO A 71 14.41 0.59 -2.37
N GLN A 72 14.46 -0.73 -2.49
CA GLN A 72 14.89 -1.62 -1.42
C GLN A 72 16.31 -2.15 -1.68
N SER A 73 17.08 -2.34 -0.60
CA SER A 73 18.44 -2.91 -0.66
C SER A 73 18.74 -3.77 0.56
N GLY A 74 19.74 -4.65 0.46
CA GLY A 74 20.10 -5.60 1.52
C GLY A 74 19.22 -6.85 1.52
N GLU A 75 18.92 -7.38 2.71
CA GLU A 75 18.03 -8.53 2.87
C GLU A 75 16.55 -8.11 2.80
N VAL A 76 16.01 -8.12 1.59
CA VAL A 76 14.60 -7.80 1.34
C VAL A 76 13.71 -8.99 1.72
N PRO A 77 12.64 -8.79 2.52
CA PRO A 77 11.73 -9.89 2.84
C PRO A 77 11.09 -10.48 1.58
N SER A 78 10.85 -11.79 1.58
CA SER A 78 10.16 -12.46 0.46
C SER A 78 8.73 -11.94 0.28
N ALA A 79 8.18 -12.14 -0.90
CA ALA A 79 6.79 -11.81 -1.20
C ALA A 79 5.83 -12.55 -0.25
N ARG A 80 4.86 -11.82 0.31
CA ARG A 80 4.00 -12.31 1.40
C ARG A 80 2.75 -11.46 1.57
N GLU A 81 1.71 -12.08 2.13
CA GLU A 81 0.48 -11.43 2.57
C GLU A 81 0.12 -11.89 4.00
N GLY A 82 -0.87 -11.23 4.63
CA GLY A 82 -1.42 -11.64 5.92
C GLY A 82 -0.45 -11.46 7.10
N HIS A 83 0.57 -10.61 6.93
CA HIS A 83 1.59 -10.33 7.93
C HIS A 83 1.36 -8.97 8.60
N THR A 84 2.17 -8.66 9.62
CA THR A 84 2.13 -7.39 10.36
C THR A 84 3.48 -6.68 10.27
N LEU A 85 3.45 -5.34 10.23
CA LEU A 85 4.64 -4.47 10.33
C LEU A 85 4.85 -3.99 11.76
#